data_AF-A0AAV3XTL6-F1
#
_entry.id   AF-A0AAV3XTL6-F1
#
_cell.length_a   1.000
_cell.length_b   1.000
_cell.length_c   1.000
_cell.angle_alpha   90.00
_cell.angle_beta   90.00
_cell.angle_gamma   90.00
#
_symmetry.space_group_name_H-M   'P 1'
#
loop_
_entity.id
_entity.type
_entity.pdbx_description
1 polymer ?
#
loop_
_entity_poly.entity_id
_entity_poly.type
_entity_poly.pdbx_seq_one_letter_code
_entity_poly.pdbx_strand_id
1 'polypeptide(L)'
;SHDKKTWLFAVDGRRQPYNFLDNDGELVGFDVDFMHAVCKAAKKQCKMVLSEFTECIYTHRDINYPGRGLMAEWFDGCPGFVTAVDREDTFDFTDPYFDTYASYTVAPGNPSSFDPTSSDFSQFKISKLHYELPAQENKLLS
;
A
#
# COMPACT_ATOMS: atom_id res chain seq x y z
N SER A 1 2.30 36.17 -7.51
CA SER A 1 1.60 35.35 -6.49
C SER A 1 2.07 33.93 -6.69
N HIS A 2 2.86 33.37 -5.78
CA HIS A 2 3.14 31.94 -5.84
C HIS A 2 2.02 31.24 -5.08
N ASP A 3 1.04 30.72 -5.82
CA ASP A 3 -0.01 29.91 -5.22
C ASP A 3 0.63 28.71 -4.52
N LYS A 4 0.27 28.51 -3.25
CA LYS A 4 0.87 27.49 -2.41
C LYS A 4 0.40 26.11 -2.91
N LYS A 5 1.30 25.33 -3.53
CA LYS A 5 1.02 23.96 -4.01
C LYS A 5 0.47 23.10 -2.87
N THR A 6 -0.66 22.44 -3.10
CA THR A 6 -1.16 21.34 -2.27
C THR A 6 -0.71 20.03 -2.89
N TRP A 7 -0.04 19.19 -2.11
CA TRP A 7 0.45 17.88 -2.55
C TRP A 7 -0.65 16.84 -2.39
N LEU A 8 -0.95 16.08 -3.44
CA LEU A 8 -2.03 15.09 -3.44
C LEU A 8 -1.44 13.69 -3.37
N PHE A 9 -1.98 12.85 -2.48
CA PHE A 9 -1.57 11.45 -2.36
C PHE A 9 -2.77 10.54 -2.53
N ALA A 10 -2.68 9.59 -3.46
CA ALA A 10 -3.81 8.75 -3.85
C ALA A 10 -3.78 7.37 -3.19
N VAL A 11 -4.96 6.95 -2.73
CA VAL A 11 -5.23 5.61 -2.20
C VAL A 11 -6.61 5.14 -2.68
N ASP A 12 -6.89 3.84 -2.63
CA ASP A 12 -8.19 3.30 -3.08
C ASP A 12 -9.25 3.20 -1.98
N GLY A 13 -8.85 3.38 -0.71
CA GLY A 13 -9.76 3.38 0.43
C GLY A 13 -10.39 2.01 0.69
N ARG A 14 -9.73 0.92 0.29
CA ARG A 14 -10.28 -0.44 0.38
C ARG A 14 -9.37 -1.44 1.10
N ARG A 15 -8.28 -0.98 1.71
CA ARG A 15 -7.25 -1.81 2.33
C ARG A 15 -7.16 -1.58 3.83
N GLN A 16 -7.99 -2.24 4.62
CA GLN A 16 -7.80 -2.27 6.07
C GLN A 16 -6.54 -3.04 6.47
N PRO A 17 -5.76 -2.56 7.48
CA PRO A 17 -5.92 -1.33 8.28
C PRO A 17 -5.18 -0.10 7.72
N TYR A 18 -4.71 -0.15 6.47
CA TYR A 18 -3.81 0.83 5.86
C TYR A 18 -4.52 2.07 5.30
N ASN A 19 -5.49 1.90 4.42
CA ASN A 19 -6.33 2.98 3.90
C ASN A 19 -7.74 2.45 3.63
N PHE A 20 -8.74 2.99 4.32
CA PHE A 20 -10.11 2.51 4.21
C PHE A 20 -11.11 3.60 4.59
N LEU A 21 -12.35 3.43 4.14
CA LEU A 21 -13.46 4.24 4.64
C LEU A 21 -13.99 3.65 5.93
N ASP A 22 -14.10 4.47 6.98
CA ASP A 22 -14.76 4.09 8.23
C ASP A 22 -16.29 4.05 8.09
N ASN A 23 -17.00 3.84 9.20
CA ASN A 23 -18.46 3.77 9.21
C ASN A 23 -19.14 5.09 8.84
N ASP A 24 -18.43 6.22 8.98
CA ASP A 24 -18.91 7.55 8.64
C ASP A 24 -18.56 7.92 7.20
N GLY A 25 -17.80 7.07 6.50
CA GLY A 25 -17.36 7.27 5.12
C GLY A 25 -16.09 8.11 5.00
N GLU A 26 -15.38 8.34 6.11
CA GLU A 26 -14.15 9.11 6.14
C GLU A 26 -12.94 8.22 5.81
N LEU A 27 -12.02 8.76 5.03
CA LEU A 27 -10.80 8.06 4.65
C LEU A 27 -9.80 8.08 5.82
N VAL A 28 -9.55 6.91 6.38
CA VAL A 28 -8.70 6.69 7.56
C VAL A 28 -7.72 5.53 7.34
N GLY A 29 -6.80 5.34 8.29
CA GLY A 29 -5.87 4.22 8.34
C GLY A 29 -4.40 4.66 8.35
N PHE A 30 -3.49 3.69 8.46
CA PHE A 30 -2.06 3.95 8.57
C PHE A 30 -1.50 4.85 7.46
N ASP A 31 -1.81 4.60 6.18
CA ASP A 31 -1.24 5.39 5.07
C ASP A 31 -1.68 6.86 5.15
N VAL A 32 -2.90 7.10 5.61
CA VAL A 32 -3.46 8.45 5.80
C VAL A 32 -2.71 9.17 6.93
N ASP A 33 -2.58 8.53 8.08
CA ASP A 33 -1.90 9.10 9.25
C ASP A 33 -0.42 9.33 8.98
N PHE A 34 0.25 8.38 8.34
CA PHE A 34 1.66 8.46 7.96
C PHE A 34 1.90 9.63 7.02
N MET A 35 1.12 9.76 5.94
CA MET A 35 1.31 10.87 4.99
C MET A 35 1.03 12.23 5.62
N HIS A 36 0.03 12.34 6.50
CA HIS A 36 -0.18 13.56 7.27
C HIS A 36 1.02 13.91 8.16
N ALA A 37 1.62 12.92 8.83
CA ALA A 37 2.82 13.13 9.65
C ALA A 37 4.03 13.58 8.82
N VAL A 38 4.28 12.92 7.68
CA VAL A 38 5.35 13.28 6.73
C VAL A 38 5.16 14.71 6.24
N CYS A 39 3.95 15.07 5.80
CA CYS A 39 3.65 16.41 5.31
C CYS A 39 3.79 17.49 6.37
N LYS A 40 3.39 17.19 7.62
CA LYS A 40 3.59 18.08 8.77
C LYS A 40 5.09 18.29 9.03
N ALA A 41 5.89 17.23 9.04
CA ALA A 41 7.34 17.31 9.21
C ALA A 41 8.01 18.12 8.09
N ALA A 42 7.57 17.91 6.84
CA ALA A 42 8.05 18.63 5.66
C ALA A 42 7.52 20.08 5.54
N LYS A 43 6.61 20.51 6.44
CA LYS A 43 5.92 21.80 6.39
C LYS A 43 5.22 22.05 5.04
N LYS A 44 4.66 21.00 4.45
CA LYS A 44 3.90 21.04 3.19
C LYS A 44 2.41 20.91 3.46
N GLN A 45 1.60 21.51 2.58
CA GLN A 45 0.15 21.29 2.58
C GLN A 45 -0.13 20.05 1.74
N CYS A 46 -0.80 19.07 2.31
CA CYS A 46 -1.12 17.81 1.62
C CYS A 46 -2.59 17.45 1.79
N LYS A 47 -3.11 16.63 0.86
CA LYS A 47 -4.40 15.99 0.96
C LYS A 47 -4.32 14.55 0.47
N MET A 48 -5.00 13.67 1.18
CA MET A 48 -5.29 12.32 0.69
C MET A 48 -6.49 12.40 -0.28
N VAL A 49 -6.42 11.67 -1.38
CA VAL A 49 -7.51 11.57 -2.37
C VAL A 49 -7.84 10.11 -2.66
N LEU A 50 -9.11 9.84 -2.89
CA LEU A 50 -9.56 8.53 -3.37
C LEU A 50 -9.35 8.44 -4.89
N SER A 51 -8.73 7.37 -5.34
CA SER A 51 -8.59 7.03 -6.75
C SER A 51 -8.66 5.52 -6.94
N GLU A 52 -8.96 5.06 -8.17
CA GLU A 52 -8.85 3.63 -8.44
C GLU A 52 -7.40 3.17 -8.30
N PHE A 53 -7.18 1.96 -7.78
CA PHE A 53 -5.83 1.41 -7.61
C PHE A 53 -5.02 1.42 -8.93
N THR A 54 -5.72 1.19 -10.04
CA THR A 54 -5.22 1.22 -11.42
C THR A 54 -4.64 2.57 -11.85
N GLU A 55 -5.00 3.66 -11.17
CA GLU A 55 -4.45 4.98 -11.45
C GLU A 55 -3.04 5.15 -10.85
N CYS A 56 -2.67 4.37 -9.83
CA CYS A 56 -1.32 4.32 -9.29
C CYS A 56 -0.46 3.24 -9.99
N ILE A 57 -1.02 2.04 -10.18
CA ILE A 57 -0.34 0.90 -10.80
C ILE A 57 -1.35 0.00 -11.49
N TYR A 58 -1.00 -0.58 -12.64
CA TYR A 58 -1.76 -1.66 -13.23
C TYR A 58 -0.85 -2.76 -13.74
N THR A 59 -1.38 -3.97 -13.82
CA THR A 59 -0.64 -5.13 -14.30
C THR A 59 -1.20 -5.56 -15.67
N HIS A 60 -0.31 -5.74 -16.64
CA HIS A 60 -0.65 -6.29 -17.95
C HIS A 60 0.38 -7.35 -18.34
N ARG A 61 -0.07 -8.58 -18.65
CA ARG A 61 0.81 -9.71 -18.98
C ARG A 61 1.92 -9.94 -17.94
N ASP A 62 1.53 -9.95 -16.67
CA ASP A 62 2.42 -10.15 -15.52
C ASP A 62 3.52 -9.10 -15.34
N ILE A 63 3.41 -7.96 -16.04
CA ILE A 63 4.31 -6.82 -15.88
C ILE A 63 3.53 -5.67 -15.23
N ASN A 64 4.15 -5.03 -14.25
CA ASN A 64 3.61 -3.88 -13.54
C ASN A 64 3.98 -2.57 -14.25
N TYR A 65 3.02 -1.67 -14.41
CA TYR A 65 3.20 -0.38 -15.07
C TYR A 65 2.63 0.76 -14.22
N PRO A 66 3.22 1.97 -14.29
CA PRO A 66 2.67 3.13 -13.63
C PRO A 66 1.28 3.45 -14.19
N GLY A 67 0.34 3.65 -13.27
CA GLY A 67 -1.02 3.99 -13.59
C GLY A 67 -1.14 5.35 -14.24
N ARG A 68 -2.24 5.55 -14.96
CA ARG A 68 -2.47 6.79 -15.72
C ARG A 68 -2.53 8.01 -14.81
N GLY A 69 -3.18 7.93 -13.66
CA GLY A 69 -3.25 9.04 -12.70
C GLY A 69 -1.87 9.51 -12.24
N LEU A 70 -0.94 8.59 -11.97
CA LEU A 70 0.43 8.94 -11.62
C LEU A 70 1.15 9.58 -12.82
N MET A 71 1.07 8.95 -14.00
CA MET A 71 1.74 9.43 -15.22
C MET A 71 1.22 10.78 -15.74
N ALA A 72 -0.05 11.08 -15.49
CA ALA A 72 -0.71 12.32 -15.88
C ALA A 72 -0.70 13.38 -14.77
N GLU A 73 0.05 13.16 -13.68
CA GLU A 73 0.22 14.08 -12.55
C GLU A 73 -1.12 14.49 -11.90
N TRP A 74 -2.08 13.57 -11.83
CA TRP A 74 -3.34 13.80 -11.11
C TRP A 74 -3.13 13.89 -9.60
N PHE A 75 -2.05 13.26 -9.13
CA PHE A 75 -1.56 13.29 -7.77
C PHE A 75 -0.04 13.17 -7.77
N ASP A 76 0.58 13.54 -6.65
CA ASP A 76 2.04 13.63 -6.50
C ASP A 76 2.67 12.32 -6.00
N GLY A 77 1.86 11.33 -5.61
CA GLY A 77 2.36 10.02 -5.22
C GLY A 77 1.26 9.10 -4.69
N CYS A 78 1.61 7.82 -4.52
CA CYS A 78 0.72 6.83 -3.93
C CYS A 78 1.46 6.08 -2.81
N PRO A 79 1.04 6.21 -1.53
CA PRO A 79 1.58 5.40 -0.44
C PRO A 79 1.02 3.98 -0.47
N GLY A 80 1.65 3.06 0.26
CA GLY A 80 1.15 1.70 0.46
C GLY A 80 1.57 0.70 -0.61
N PHE A 81 2.65 0.99 -1.34
CA PHE A 81 3.17 0.13 -2.40
C PHE A 81 4.48 -0.55 -1.98
N VAL A 82 4.56 -1.86 -2.24
CA VAL A 82 5.75 -2.67 -1.99
C VAL A 82 6.77 -2.44 -3.11
N THR A 83 8.01 -2.17 -2.72
CA THR A 83 9.17 -2.12 -3.62
C THR A 83 9.47 -3.53 -4.11
N ALA A 84 9.73 -3.67 -5.41
CA ALA A 84 10.05 -4.95 -6.01
C ALA A 84 10.92 -4.73 -7.25
N VAL A 85 11.84 -5.65 -7.51
CA VAL A 85 12.82 -5.55 -8.60
C VAL A 85 12.13 -5.37 -9.96
N ASP A 86 10.97 -5.97 -10.17
CA ASP A 86 10.17 -5.83 -11.40
C ASP A 86 9.53 -4.45 -11.58
N ARG A 87 9.63 -3.57 -10.57
CA ARG A 87 9.04 -2.22 -10.55
C ARG A 87 10.08 -1.10 -10.54
N GLU A 88 11.32 -1.38 -10.14
CA GLU A 88 12.38 -0.37 -9.98
C GLU A 88 12.68 0.41 -11.27
N ASP A 89 12.54 -0.22 -12.44
CA ASP A 89 12.79 0.44 -13.73
C ASP A 89 11.67 1.41 -14.16
N THR A 90 10.51 1.38 -13.50
CA THR A 90 9.32 2.15 -13.93
C THR A 90 8.71 3.04 -12.86
N PHE A 91 9.15 2.91 -11.61
CA PHE A 91 8.68 3.68 -10.47
C PHE A 91 9.86 4.21 -9.65
N ASP A 92 9.78 5.48 -9.25
CA ASP A 92 10.65 6.03 -8.21
C ASP A 92 10.00 5.79 -6.84
N PHE A 93 10.63 4.96 -6.02
CA PHE A 93 10.18 4.68 -4.65
C PHE A 93 10.93 5.54 -3.63
N THR A 94 10.25 5.87 -2.53
CA THR A 94 10.93 6.41 -1.33
C THR A 94 11.67 5.29 -0.60
N ASP A 95 12.45 5.66 0.42
CA ASP A 95 12.86 4.70 1.44
C ASP A 95 11.60 4.02 2.05
N PRO A 96 11.66 2.70 2.32
CA PRO A 96 10.55 1.98 2.92
C PRO A 96 10.33 2.46 4.38
N TYR A 97 9.07 2.59 4.78
CA TYR A 97 8.70 3.02 6.13
C TYR A 97 8.26 1.86 7.06
N PHE A 98 8.05 0.66 6.52
CA PHE A 98 7.97 -0.60 7.27
C PHE A 98 8.21 -1.80 6.32
N ASP A 99 8.56 -2.94 6.91
CA ASP A 99 8.54 -4.24 6.21
C ASP A 99 7.17 -4.93 6.38
N THR A 100 6.72 -5.64 5.36
CA THR A 100 5.50 -6.46 5.42
C THR A 100 5.83 -7.92 5.18
N TYR A 101 5.09 -8.79 5.86
CA TYR A 101 5.18 -10.24 5.66
C TYR A 101 3.87 -10.76 5.10
N ALA A 102 3.96 -11.68 4.15
CA ALA A 102 2.81 -12.40 3.62
C ALA A 102 2.56 -13.65 4.46
N SER A 103 1.33 -13.83 4.93
CA SER A 103 0.90 -15.05 5.59
C SER A 103 -0.30 -15.67 4.88
N TYR A 104 -0.35 -17.01 4.88
CA TYR A 104 -1.47 -17.77 4.35
C TYR A 104 -2.35 -18.24 5.48
N THR A 105 -3.65 -17.95 5.39
CA THR A 105 -4.65 -18.61 6.25
C THR A 105 -5.25 -19.79 5.49
N VAL A 106 -5.33 -20.92 6.19
CA VAL A 106 -5.88 -22.18 5.69
C VAL A 106 -7.19 -22.54 6.38
N ALA A 107 -8.09 -23.20 5.65
CA ALA A 107 -9.34 -23.67 6.23
C ALA A 107 -9.11 -24.78 7.29
N PRO A 108 -9.97 -24.88 8.31
CA PRO A 108 -9.97 -26.03 9.22
C PRO A 108 -10.05 -27.35 8.44
N GLY A 109 -9.21 -28.33 8.82
CA GLY A 109 -9.12 -29.64 8.15
C GLY A 109 -8.03 -29.75 7.09
N ASN A 110 -7.31 -28.67 6.76
CA ASN A 110 -6.09 -28.77 5.94
C ASN A 110 -4.97 -29.55 6.68
N PRO A 111 -4.03 -30.18 5.96
CA PRO A 111 -2.86 -30.84 6.55
C PRO A 111 -2.07 -29.90 7.47
N SER A 112 -1.56 -30.41 8.59
CA SER A 112 -0.89 -29.61 9.62
C SER A 112 0.55 -29.16 9.27
N SER A 113 1.06 -29.53 8.11
CA SER A 113 2.42 -29.22 7.64
C SER A 113 2.39 -28.35 6.38
N PHE A 114 1.98 -27.09 6.53
CA PHE A 114 2.09 -26.11 5.45
C PHE A 114 3.58 -25.72 5.27
N ASP A 115 4.13 -26.03 4.10
CA ASP A 115 5.45 -25.56 3.69
C ASP A 115 5.26 -24.38 2.73
N PRO A 116 5.54 -23.13 3.15
CA PRO A 116 5.40 -21.95 2.29
C PRO A 116 6.40 -21.95 1.12
N THR A 117 7.40 -22.84 1.12
CA THR A 117 8.42 -22.97 0.07
C THR A 117 8.08 -24.08 -0.93
N SER A 118 6.99 -24.82 -0.72
CA SER A 118 6.52 -25.84 -1.66
C SER A 118 6.16 -25.22 -3.02
N SER A 119 6.34 -25.99 -4.08
CA SER A 119 5.85 -25.65 -5.43
C SER A 119 4.46 -26.24 -5.73
N ASP A 120 3.96 -27.13 -4.87
CA ASP A 120 2.64 -27.75 -4.99
C ASP A 120 1.80 -27.47 -3.74
N PHE A 121 0.77 -26.64 -3.92
CA PHE A 121 -0.22 -26.30 -2.91
C PHE A 121 -1.59 -26.96 -3.15
N SER A 122 -1.70 -27.90 -4.10
CA SER A 122 -2.98 -28.50 -4.53
C SER A 122 -3.77 -29.17 -3.39
N GLN A 123 -3.06 -29.65 -2.35
CA GLN A 123 -3.62 -30.24 -1.14
C GLN A 123 -4.19 -29.23 -0.14
N PHE A 124 -3.95 -27.93 -0.32
CA PHE A 124 -4.40 -26.87 0.59
C PHE A 124 -5.52 -26.05 -0.04
N LYS A 125 -6.61 -25.86 0.71
CA LYS A 125 -7.57 -24.80 0.41
C LYS A 125 -7.13 -23.49 1.07
N ILE A 126 -6.54 -22.58 0.29
CA ILE A 126 -6.12 -21.25 0.73
C ILE A 126 -7.33 -20.34 0.78
N SER A 127 -7.66 -19.79 1.95
CA SER A 127 -8.86 -18.97 2.14
C SER A 127 -8.59 -17.47 2.05
N LYS A 128 -7.40 -17.02 2.48
CA LYS A 128 -7.05 -15.59 2.51
C LYS A 128 -5.54 -15.41 2.53
N LEU A 129 -5.06 -14.44 1.76
CA LEU A 129 -3.75 -13.83 1.91
C LEU A 129 -3.86 -12.66 2.89
N HIS A 130 -3.05 -12.65 3.94
CA HIS A 130 -3.04 -11.56 4.92
C HIS A 130 -1.68 -10.86 4.92
N TYR A 131 -1.73 -9.53 4.98
CA TYR A 131 -0.58 -8.66 5.21
C TYR A 131 -0.74 -8.09 6.62
N GLU A 132 0.26 -8.34 7.47
CA GLU A 132 0.28 -7.82 8.83
C GLU A 132 1.10 -6.54 8.86
N LEU A 133 0.56 -5.49 9.50
CA LEU A 133 1.39 -4.39 9.95
C LEU A 133 2.34 -4.96 11.02
N PRO A 134 3.66 -4.74 10.92
CA PRO A 134 4.54 -5.08 12.01
C PRO A 134 4.04 -4.34 13.27
N ALA A 135 4.07 -5.04 14.41
CA ALA A 135 3.83 -4.39 15.70
C ALA A 135 4.76 -3.17 15.75
N GLN A 136 4.18 -1.98 15.91
CA GLN A 136 4.93 -0.72 15.92
C GLN A 136 5.88 -0.75 17.13
N GLU A 137 7.09 -1.26 16.95
CA GLU A 137 8.18 -0.97 17.87
C GLU A 137 8.48 0.52 17.70
N ASN A 138 8.08 1.30 18.70
CA ASN A 138 8.37 2.71 18.95
C ASN A 138 9.75 3.20 18.46
N LYS A 139 9.92 3.40 17.15
CA LYS A 139 11.18 3.88 16.59
C LYS A 139 11.05 5.03 15.59
N LEU A 140 9.83 5.45 15.27
CA LEU A 140 9.59 6.55 14.32
C LEU A 140 9.54 7.95 14.97
N LEU A 141 9.95 8.10 16.25
CA LEU A 141 9.99 9.39 16.94
C LEU A 141 11.26 9.62 17.81
N SER A 142 12.39 8.99 17.49
CA SER A 142 13.69 9.35 18.10
C SER A 142 14.59 10.08 17.11
#